data_AF-A0A0B6ZVU3-F1
#
_entry.id   AF-A0A0B6ZVU3-F1
#
_cell.length_a   1.000
_cell.length_b   1.000
_cell.length_c   1.000
_cell.angle_alpha   90.00
_cell.angle_beta   90.00
_cell.angle_gamma   90.00
#
_symmetry.space_group_name_H-M   'P 1'
#
loop_
_entity.id
_entity.type
_entity.pdbx_description
1 polymer ?
#
loop_
_entity_poly.entity_id
_entity_poly.type
_entity_poly.pdbx_seq_one_letter_code
_entity_poly.pdbx_strand_id
1 'polypeptide(L)'
;PKPYYFCFTKSYWCNGSSSWDGESDNETPHGKYFEKEPTGKEAGIRICNLKKKFGRKMAVAGTSLNMYEGQITVLLGHNGAGKTTTMSMLTGFIPPTSGTAYINNF
;
A
#
# COMPACT_ATOMS: atom_id res chain seq x y z
N PRO A 1 -3.08 6.67 -25.18
CA PRO A 1 -2.09 5.86 -24.44
C PRO A 1 -1.39 6.68 -23.34
N LYS A 2 -1.34 6.18 -22.10
CA LYS A 2 -0.63 6.84 -21.00
C LYS A 2 0.88 6.55 -21.09
N PRO A 3 1.75 7.44 -20.59
CA PRO A 3 3.21 7.24 -20.63
C PRO A 3 3.67 6.03 -19.80
N TYR A 4 4.85 5.48 -20.08
CA TYR A 4 5.39 4.30 -19.36
C TYR A 4 5.58 4.54 -17.86
N TYR A 5 5.76 5.78 -17.45
CA TYR A 5 5.91 6.18 -16.04
C TYR A 5 4.57 6.50 -15.35
N PHE A 6 3.42 6.23 -15.97
CA PHE A 6 2.15 6.70 -15.42
C PHE A 6 1.84 6.11 -14.02
N CYS A 7 2.35 4.92 -13.70
CA CYS A 7 2.22 4.30 -12.37
C CYS A 7 3.02 5.04 -11.28
N PHE A 8 3.97 5.89 -11.65
CA PHE A 8 4.69 6.79 -10.73
C PHE A 8 4.02 8.17 -10.64
N THR A 9 2.94 8.41 -11.38
CA THR A 9 2.24 9.70 -11.31
C THR A 9 1.28 9.71 -10.14
N LYS A 10 1.24 10.82 -9.39
CA LYS A 10 0.24 11.05 -8.35
C LYS A 10 -1.19 10.80 -8.84
N SER A 11 -1.50 11.14 -10.09
CA SER A 11 -2.83 10.92 -10.67
C SER A 11 -3.28 9.46 -10.75
N TYR A 12 -2.33 8.51 -10.73
CA TYR A 12 -2.63 7.09 -10.69
C TYR A 12 -3.10 6.64 -9.30
N TRP A 13 -2.53 7.23 -8.25
CA TRP A 13 -2.78 6.91 -6.86
C TRP A 13 -3.86 7.80 -6.22
N CYS A 14 -3.97 9.03 -6.70
CA CYS A 14 -4.81 10.09 -6.14
C CYS A 14 -5.94 10.41 -7.12
N ASN A 15 -7.09 9.79 -6.92
CA ASN A 15 -8.35 10.30 -7.47
C ASN A 15 -9.07 11.07 -6.36
N GLY A 16 -8.66 12.33 -6.18
CA GLY A 16 -9.15 13.21 -5.11
C GLY A 16 -7.98 13.92 -4.43
N SER A 17 -8.05 15.24 -4.40
CA SER A 17 -7.11 16.13 -3.73
C SER A 17 -7.08 15.85 -2.22
N SER A 18 -6.12 15.07 -1.75
CA SER A 18 -5.61 15.15 -0.38
C SER A 18 -4.14 15.55 -0.45
N SER A 19 -3.91 16.85 -0.31
CA SER A 19 -2.60 17.37 0.07
C SER A 19 -2.21 16.68 1.38
N TRP A 20 -1.09 15.98 1.37
CA TRP A 20 -0.45 15.51 2.59
C TRP A 20 0.23 16.71 3.25
N ASP A 21 -0.54 17.41 4.07
CA ASP A 21 0.03 18.14 5.20
C ASP A 21 0.48 17.09 6.20
N GLY A 22 1.71 17.22 6.69
CA GLY A 22 2.36 16.28 7.61
C GLY A 22 1.72 16.27 9.01
N GLU A 23 0.40 16.12 9.09
CA GLU A 23 -0.32 15.93 10.32
C GLU A 23 -0.04 14.50 10.81
N SER A 24 0.60 14.43 11.98
CA SER A 24 0.83 13.18 12.69
C SER A 24 -0.51 12.55 13.07
N ASP A 25 -1.00 11.64 12.24
CA ASP A 25 -1.98 10.63 12.66
C ASP A 25 -1.29 9.73 13.70
N ASN A 26 -1.31 10.18 14.95
CA ASN A 26 -1.00 9.40 16.15
C ASN A 26 -2.12 8.38 16.43
N GLU A 27 -2.48 7.61 15.42
CA GLU A 27 -3.23 6.37 15.58
C GLU A 27 -2.39 5.27 14.95
N THR A 28 -1.33 4.88 15.67
CA THR A 28 -0.69 3.60 15.41
C THR A 28 -1.79 2.54 15.45
N PRO A 29 -1.99 1.74 14.39
CA PRO A 29 -2.74 0.50 14.53
C PRO A 29 -1.85 -0.42 15.38
N HIS A 30 -1.79 -0.20 16.70
CA HIS A 30 -1.26 -1.14 17.68
C HIS A 30 -2.27 -2.29 17.82
N GLY A 31 -2.60 -2.91 16.68
CA GLY A 31 -3.21 -4.22 16.67
C GLY A 31 -2.16 -5.20 17.17
N LYS A 32 -2.58 -6.14 18.03
CA LYS A 32 -1.82 -7.29 18.54
C LYS A 32 -0.95 -8.04 17.50
N TYR A 33 -1.15 -7.78 16.22
CA TYR A 33 -0.55 -8.45 15.07
C TYR A 33 0.58 -7.66 14.39
N PHE A 34 0.87 -6.43 14.82
CA PHE A 34 1.97 -5.62 14.27
C PHE A 34 3.18 -5.63 15.20
N GLU A 35 4.35 -5.85 14.63
CA GLU A 35 5.62 -5.60 15.31
C GLU A 35 5.82 -4.10 15.52
N LYS A 36 6.61 -3.72 16.52
CA LYS A 36 7.00 -2.33 16.73
C LYS A 36 7.78 -1.85 15.50
N GLU A 37 7.46 -0.64 15.06
CA GLU A 37 8.18 0.02 13.97
C GLU A 37 9.70 0.07 14.28
N PRO A 38 10.57 -0.37 13.36
CA PRO A 38 12.02 -0.36 13.56
C PRO A 38 12.54 1.07 13.72
N THR A 39 13.34 1.31 14.75
CA THR A 39 13.95 2.63 15.01
C THR A 39 15.00 2.96 13.96
N GLY A 40 14.94 4.18 13.41
CA GLY A 40 15.99 4.70 12.51
C GLY A 40 15.98 4.11 11.10
N LYS A 41 14.88 3.49 10.67
CA LYS A 41 14.71 3.02 9.28
C LYS A 41 13.65 3.83 8.55
N GLU A 42 13.91 4.10 7.27
CA GLU A 42 12.95 4.75 6.38
C GLU A 42 12.01 3.70 5.76
N ALA A 43 10.71 4.00 5.74
CA ALA A 43 9.71 3.18 5.07
C ALA A 43 9.70 3.50 3.57
N GLY A 44 10.41 2.69 2.78
CA GLY A 44 10.44 2.84 1.31
C GLY A 44 9.09 2.54 0.64
N ILE A 45 8.25 1.70 1.26
CA ILE A 45 6.87 1.48 0.81
C ILE A 45 5.91 1.60 1.98
N ARG A 46 4.89 2.45 1.85
CA ARG A 46 3.81 2.60 2.84
C ARG A 46 2.47 2.27 2.20
N ILE A 47 1.79 1.27 2.75
CA ILE A 47 0.47 0.84 2.31
C ILE A 47 -0.57 1.37 3.29
N CYS A 48 -1.59 2.08 2.81
CA CYS A 48 -2.65 2.67 3.62
C CYS A 48 -4.02 2.16 3.17
N ASN A 49 -4.61 1.27 3.96
CA ASN A 49 -5.97 0.74 3.78
C ASN A 49 -6.25 0.24 2.35
N LEU A 50 -5.28 -0.43 1.74
CA LEU A 50 -5.30 -0.83 0.35
C LEU A 50 -6.38 -1.90 0.11
N LYS A 51 -7.25 -1.65 -0.87
CA LYS A 51 -8.41 -2.51 -1.17
C LYS A 51 -8.45 -2.86 -2.64
N LYS A 52 -8.83 -4.11 -2.93
CA LYS A 52 -9.15 -4.55 -4.29
C LYS A 52 -10.40 -5.39 -4.32
N LYS A 53 -11.34 -4.98 -5.18
CA LYS A 53 -12.55 -5.72 -5.51
C LYS A 53 -12.54 -6.08 -7.01
N PHE A 54 -12.85 -7.34 -7.32
CA PHE A 54 -13.08 -7.82 -8.69
C PHE A 54 -14.54 -8.25 -8.79
N GLY A 55 -15.37 -7.46 -9.48
CA GLY A 55 -16.82 -7.69 -9.54
C GLY A 55 -17.42 -7.72 -8.14
N ARG A 56 -17.92 -8.89 -7.71
CA ARG A 56 -18.48 -9.10 -6.36
C ARG A 56 -17.46 -9.59 -5.32
N LYS A 57 -16.27 -10.04 -5.73
CA LYS A 57 -15.26 -10.63 -4.85
C LYS A 57 -14.29 -9.60 -4.30
N MET A 58 -14.12 -9.53 -2.98
CA MET A 58 -13.05 -8.76 -2.36
C MET A 58 -11.78 -9.61 -2.31
N ALA A 59 -10.74 -9.19 -3.03
CA ALA A 59 -9.45 -9.87 -3.07
C ALA A 59 -8.47 -9.33 -2.04
N VAL A 60 -8.57 -8.04 -1.70
CA VAL A 60 -7.83 -7.38 -0.62
C VAL A 60 -8.78 -6.44 0.10
N ALA A 61 -8.83 -6.52 1.44
CA ALA A 61 -9.91 -5.96 2.25
C ALA A 61 -9.48 -4.80 3.18
N GLY A 62 -8.45 -4.04 2.83
CA GLY A 62 -7.95 -2.93 3.66
C GLY A 62 -6.69 -3.32 4.41
N THR A 63 -5.61 -3.50 3.66
CA THR A 63 -4.29 -3.80 4.23
C THR A 63 -3.53 -2.50 4.46
N SER A 64 -2.96 -2.34 5.66
CA SER A 64 -2.00 -1.28 5.97
C SER A 64 -0.70 -1.91 6.44
N LEU A 65 0.44 -1.47 5.90
CA LEU A 65 1.76 -2.05 6.18
C LEU A 65 2.86 -1.08 5.75
N ASN A 66 3.90 -0.93 6.57
CA ASN A 66 5.14 -0.27 6.21
C ASN A 66 6.22 -1.32 5.85
N MET A 67 6.94 -1.10 4.75
CA MET A 67 8.09 -1.91 4.33
C MET A 67 9.32 -1.00 4.32
N TYR A 68 10.39 -1.44 4.95
CA TYR A 68 11.55 -0.62 5.25
C TYR A 68 12.73 -0.91 4.34
N GLU A 69 13.53 0.12 4.08
CA GLU A 69 14.75 -0.03 3.32
C GLU A 69 15.75 -0.99 4.00
N GLY A 70 16.43 -1.79 3.18
CA GLY A 70 17.36 -2.81 3.65
C GLY A 70 16.70 -3.96 4.42
N GLN A 71 15.37 -4.13 4.35
CA GLN A 71 14.67 -5.29 4.88
C GLN A 71 14.02 -6.12 3.76
N ILE A 72 14.08 -7.44 3.92
CA ILE A 72 13.33 -8.37 3.07
C ILE A 72 11.96 -8.60 3.74
N THR A 73 10.90 -8.18 3.07
CA THR A 73 9.52 -8.43 3.51
C THR A 73 8.90 -9.57 2.70
N VAL A 74 8.25 -10.51 3.38
CA VAL A 74 7.59 -11.66 2.73
C VAL A 74 6.10 -11.63 3.03
N LEU A 75 5.27 -11.71 1.98
CA LEU A 75 3.82 -11.89 2.11
C LEU A 75 3.46 -13.38 2.13
N LEU A 76 2.93 -13.87 3.24
CA LEU A 76 2.55 -15.28 3.45
C LEU A 76 1.04 -15.43 3.64
N GLY A 77 0.52 -16.62 3.32
CA GLY A 77 -0.91 -16.94 3.45
C GLY A 77 -1.38 -18.01 2.45
N HIS A 78 -2.62 -18.48 2.60
CA HIS A 78 -3.20 -19.50 1.73
C HIS A 78 -3.47 -19.00 0.29
N ASN A 79 -3.80 -19.92 -0.63
CA ASN A 79 -4.21 -19.56 -1.98
C ASN A 79 -5.49 -18.74 -1.96
N GLY A 80 -5.51 -17.63 -2.70
CA GLY A 80 -6.64 -16.70 -2.71
C GLY A 80 -6.68 -15.69 -1.57
N ALA A 81 -5.71 -15.69 -0.65
CA ALA A 81 -5.61 -14.70 0.44
C ALA A 81 -5.30 -13.26 -0.03
N GLY A 82 -5.00 -13.06 -1.32
CA GLY A 82 -4.74 -11.73 -1.89
C GLY A 82 -3.26 -11.38 -2.11
N LYS A 83 -2.30 -12.26 -1.76
CA LYS A 83 -0.84 -12.00 -1.89
C LYS A 83 -0.40 -11.43 -3.25
N THR A 84 -0.66 -12.17 -4.32
CA THR A 84 -0.31 -11.75 -5.69
C THR A 84 -1.09 -10.51 -6.11
N THR A 85 -2.33 -10.35 -5.62
CA THR A 85 -3.15 -9.17 -5.89
C THR A 85 -2.57 -7.92 -5.22
N THR A 86 -2.15 -8.02 -3.96
CA THR A 86 -1.45 -6.94 -3.25
C THR A 86 -0.18 -6.57 -3.97
N MET A 87 0.67 -7.55 -4.32
CA MET A 87 1.91 -7.28 -5.05
C MET A 87 1.64 -6.64 -6.41
N SER A 88 0.62 -7.10 -7.14
CA SER A 88 0.23 -6.52 -8.44
C SER A 88 -0.26 -5.08 -8.33
N MET A 89 -0.83 -4.68 -7.19
CA MET A 89 -1.18 -3.29 -6.93
C MET A 89 0.06 -2.45 -6.66
N LEU A 90 0.97 -2.93 -5.82
CA LEU A 90 2.22 -2.23 -5.50
C LEU A 90 3.12 -2.03 -6.71
N THR A 91 3.18 -3.01 -7.62
CA THR A 91 3.94 -2.90 -8.87
C THR A 91 3.22 -2.10 -9.97
N GLY A 92 2.00 -1.61 -9.70
CA GLY A 92 1.22 -0.82 -10.66
C GLY A 92 0.60 -1.64 -11.81
N PHE A 93 0.63 -2.97 -11.76
CA PHE A 93 0.01 -3.83 -12.78
C PHE A 93 -1.53 -3.77 -12.73
N ILE A 94 -2.08 -3.61 -11.53
CA ILE A 94 -3.53 -3.51 -11.31
C ILE A 94 -3.81 -2.30 -10.41
N PRO A 95 -4.73 -1.40 -10.75
CA PRO A 95 -5.07 -0.28 -9.87
C PRO A 95 -5.84 -0.76 -8.64
N PRO A 96 -5.63 -0.15 -7.46
CA PRO A 96 -6.47 -0.40 -6.30
C PRO A 96 -7.93 0.04 -6.57
N THR A 97 -8.86 -0.57 -5.85
CA THR A 97 -10.26 -0.09 -5.84
C THR A 97 -10.42 1.10 -4.90
N SER A 98 -9.65 1.13 -3.81
CA SER A 98 -9.62 2.20 -2.81
C SER A 98 -8.35 2.04 -1.96
N GLY A 99 -8.03 3.08 -1.19
CA GLY A 99 -6.78 3.15 -0.43
C GLY A 99 -5.62 3.57 -1.32
N THR A 100 -4.43 3.65 -0.74
CA THR A 100 -3.25 4.18 -1.42
C THR A 100 -2.00 3.43 -1.00
N ALA A 101 -0.97 3.50 -1.83
CA ALA A 101 0.37 3.05 -1.50
C ALA A 101 1.36 4.12 -1.95
N TYR A 102 2.31 4.44 -1.08
CA TYR A 102 3.39 5.37 -1.33
C TYR A 102 4.68 4.60 -1.57
N ILE A 103 5.43 4.98 -2.60
CA ILE A 103 6.73 4.40 -2.92
C ILE A 103 7.74 5.54 -2.85
N ASN A 104 8.69 5.46 -1.91
CA ASN A 104 9.67 6.51 -1.62
C ASN A 104 8.99 7.88 -1.39
N ASN A 105 7.87 7.89 -0.66
CA ASN A 105 7.03 9.07 -0.37
C ASN A 105 6.36 9.75 -1.58
N PHE A 106 6.20 9.06 -2.72
CA PHE A 106 5.43 9.53 -3.88
C PHE A 106 4.07 8.84 -4.02
#